data_AF-A0A9J6AXF7-F1
#
_entry.id   AF-A0A9J6AXF7-F1
#
_cell.length_a   1.000
_cell.length_b   1.000
_cell.length_c   1.000
_cell.angle_alpha   90.00
_cell.angle_beta   90.00
_cell.angle_gamma   90.00
#
_symmetry.space_group_name_H-M   'P 1'
#
loop_
_entity.id
_entity.type
_entity.pdbx_description
1 polymer ?
#
loop_
_entity_poly.entity_id
_entity_poly.type
_entity_poly.pdbx_seq_one_letter_code
_entity_poly.pdbx_strand_id
1 'polypeptide(L)'
;MCKAEPETHQHLFFACSVANVIWQRLLQWMSITRSSAGWTEEIEWAKLHANRKSIQDEVYRMTLAAALYYIWQDHRIFQQKERSIEEIIKEIIQEIHCRSSMNPRLASAMHKLNFYP
;
A
#
# COMPACT_ATOMS: atom_id res chain seq x y z
N MET A 1 4.24 -13.64 7.11
CA MET A 1 5.46 -13.16 6.42
C MET A 1 6.63 -14.14 6.58
N CYS A 2 7.71 -13.98 5.82
CA CYS A 2 8.64 -15.03 5.39
C CYS A 2 9.54 -15.70 6.45
N LYS A 3 9.49 -15.36 7.75
CA LYS A 3 10.32 -15.95 8.83
C LYS A 3 11.84 -16.00 8.55
N ALA A 4 12.32 -15.31 7.51
CA ALA A 4 13.65 -15.52 6.95
C ALA A 4 14.73 -14.63 7.57
N GLU A 5 14.38 -13.41 8.01
CA GLU A 5 15.32 -12.48 8.63
C GLU A 5 14.65 -11.63 9.73
N PRO A 6 15.44 -10.89 10.55
CA PRO A 6 14.90 -9.98 11.55
C PRO A 6 13.98 -8.92 10.95
N GLU A 7 12.89 -8.61 11.66
CA GLU A 7 11.90 -7.59 11.29
C GLU A 7 12.47 -6.17 11.34
N THR A 8 13.22 -5.80 10.31
CA THR A 8 13.57 -4.41 10.03
C THR A 8 12.50 -3.79 9.15
N HIS A 9 12.32 -2.47 9.15
CA HIS A 9 11.39 -1.79 8.22
C HIS A 9 11.65 -2.19 6.75
N GLN A 10 12.92 -2.40 6.39
CA GLN A 10 13.35 -2.85 5.07
C GLN A 10 12.90 -4.30 4.79
N HIS A 11 13.04 -5.21 5.76
CA HIS A 11 12.59 -6.59 5.62
C HIS A 11 11.06 -6.70 5.64
N LEU A 12 10.38 -5.90 6.47
CA LEU A 12 8.94 -5.94 6.65
C LEU A 12 8.19 -5.49 5.38
N PHE A 13 8.72 -4.47 4.68
CA PHE A 13 8.05 -3.89 3.51
C PHE A 13 8.49 -4.45 2.17
N PHE A 14 9.78 -4.74 1.99
CA PHE A 14 10.32 -4.94 0.65
C PHE A 14 11.21 -6.17 0.48
N ALA A 15 11.84 -6.70 1.55
CA ALA A 15 12.55 -8.00 1.44
C ALA A 15 11.61 -9.19 1.70
N CYS A 16 10.48 -8.98 2.37
CA CYS A 16 9.43 -9.98 2.44
C CYS A 16 8.71 -10.10 1.09
N SER A 17 8.80 -11.28 0.47
CA SER A 17 8.14 -11.59 -0.79
C SER A 17 6.63 -11.26 -0.77
N VAL A 18 5.96 -11.45 0.36
CA VAL A 18 4.53 -11.16 0.54
C VAL A 18 4.26 -9.65 0.48
N ALA A 19 4.99 -8.85 1.27
CA ALA A 19 4.83 -7.40 1.30
C ALA A 19 5.14 -6.76 -0.06
N ASN A 20 6.16 -7.29 -0.76
CA ASN A 20 6.51 -6.85 -2.10
C ASN A 20 5.38 -7.10 -3.12
N VAL A 21 4.76 -8.28 -3.08
CA VAL A 21 3.61 -8.60 -3.96
C VAL A 21 2.40 -7.71 -3.66
N ILE A 22 2.10 -7.47 -2.38
CA ILE A 22 1.02 -6.55 -1.97
C ILE A 22 1.28 -5.16 -2.55
N TRP A 23 2.49 -4.62 -2.36
CA TRP A 23 2.82 -3.29 -2.83
C TRP A 23 2.80 -3.16 -4.35
N GLN A 24 3.32 -4.15 -5.08
CA GLN A 24 3.26 -4.18 -6.55
C GLN A 24 1.82 -4.12 -7.07
N ARG A 25 0.90 -4.89 -6.47
CA ARG A 25 -0.51 -4.86 -6.86
C ARG A 25 -1.17 -3.52 -6.54
N LEU A 26 -0.82 -2.87 -5.43
CA LEU A 26 -1.32 -1.54 -5.09
C LEU A 26 -0.80 -0.47 -6.05
N LEU A 27 0.47 -0.53 -6.46
CA LEU A 27 1.02 0.36 -7.50
C LEU A 27 0.28 0.20 -8.83
N GLN A 28 0.02 -1.04 -9.25
CA GLN A 28 -0.77 -1.33 -10.45
C GLN A 28 -2.20 -0.79 -10.35
N TRP A 29 -2.86 -0.97 -9.20
CA TRP A 29 -4.19 -0.42 -8.95
C TRP A 29 -4.23 1.11 -9.07
N MET A 30 -3.17 1.81 -8.62
CA MET A 30 -3.01 3.26 -8.80
C MET A 30 -2.53 3.68 -10.21
N SER A 31 -2.41 2.74 -11.16
CA SER A 31 -1.84 2.97 -12.49
C SER A 31 -0.41 3.52 -12.48
N ILE A 32 0.40 3.17 -11.47
CA ILE A 32 1.80 3.55 -11.36
C ILE A 32 2.66 2.42 -11.96
N THR A 33 3.20 2.65 -13.15
CA THR A 33 4.00 1.67 -13.90
C THR A 33 5.47 1.67 -13.45
N ARG A 34 5.74 1.28 -12.20
CA ARG A 34 7.11 1.08 -11.70
C ARG A 34 7.22 -0.21 -10.90
N SER A 35 8.38 -0.86 -10.99
CA SER A 35 8.75 -1.94 -10.09
C SER A 35 9.17 -1.40 -8.73
N SER A 36 8.88 -2.14 -7.67
CA SER A 36 9.39 -1.90 -6.33
C SER A 36 10.84 -2.32 -6.31
N ALA A 37 11.74 -1.37 -6.47
CA ALA A 37 13.17 -1.63 -6.52
C ALA A 37 13.89 -1.34 -5.18
N GLY A 38 13.14 -1.37 -4.08
CA GLY A 38 13.65 -1.45 -2.71
C GLY A 38 13.32 -0.23 -1.85
N TRP A 39 13.60 -0.33 -0.54
CA TRP A 39 13.19 0.67 0.45
C TRP A 39 13.71 2.09 0.16
N THR A 40 14.97 2.22 -0.26
CA THR A 40 15.59 3.52 -0.52
C THR A 40 14.86 4.28 -1.63
N GLU A 41 14.54 3.59 -2.72
CA GLU A 41 13.88 4.20 -3.88
C GLU A 41 12.41 4.53 -3.59
N GLU A 42 11.75 3.70 -2.79
CA GLU A 42 10.39 3.94 -2.30
C GLU A 42 10.32 5.17 -1.40
N ILE A 43 11.33 5.36 -0.55
CA ILE A 43 11.46 6.56 0.29
C ILE A 43 11.72 7.80 -0.56
N GLU A 44 12.58 7.72 -1.57
CA GLU A 44 12.79 8.84 -2.50
C GLU A 44 11.51 9.19 -3.28
N TRP A 45 10.78 8.17 -3.74
CA TRP A 45 9.49 8.36 -4.39
C TRP A 45 8.47 9.01 -3.44
N ALA A 46 8.37 8.51 -2.21
CA ALA A 46 7.50 9.05 -1.19
C ALA A 46 7.86 10.51 -0.85
N LYS A 47 9.14 10.87 -0.74
CA LYS A 47 9.59 12.25 -0.53
C LYS A 47 9.17 13.16 -1.67
N LEU A 48 9.33 12.73 -2.92
CA LEU A 48 8.93 13.49 -4.10
C LEU A 48 7.42 13.77 -4.13
N HIS A 49 6.61 12.82 -3.66
CA HIS A 49 5.15 12.89 -3.67
C HIS A 49 4.58 13.42 -2.35
N ALA A 50 5.39 13.58 -1.30
CA ALA A 50 4.98 14.07 0.02
C ALA A 50 4.44 15.50 -0.03
N ASN A 51 5.12 16.37 -0.80
CA ASN A 51 4.83 17.81 -0.82
C ASN A 51 3.89 18.23 -1.96
N ARG A 52 3.52 17.31 -2.84
CA ARG A 52 2.66 17.60 -3.99
C ARG A 52 1.18 17.48 -3.60
N LYS A 53 0.37 18.39 -4.14
CA LYS A 53 -1.07 18.53 -3.86
C LYS A 53 -1.96 17.87 -4.91
N SER A 54 -1.41 17.00 -5.77
CA SER A 54 -2.26 16.29 -6.73
C SER A 54 -3.05 15.18 -6.02
N ILE A 55 -4.21 14.84 -6.58
CA ILE A 55 -5.03 13.75 -6.07
C ILE A 55 -4.27 12.42 -6.13
N GLN A 56 -3.45 12.21 -7.16
CA GLN A 56 -2.65 11.00 -7.31
C GLN A 56 -1.59 10.88 -6.21
N ASP A 57 -0.96 12.00 -5.82
CA ASP A 57 -0.02 12.03 -4.70
C ASP A 57 -0.72 11.75 -3.36
N GLU A 58 -1.95 12.25 -3.20
CA GLU A 58 -2.74 12.02 -1.99
C GLU A 58 -3.18 10.56 -1.85
N VAL A 59 -3.69 9.96 -2.94
CA VAL A 59 -4.02 8.53 -3.00
C VAL A 59 -2.76 7.69 -2.76
N TYR A 60 -1.62 8.06 -3.33
CA TYR A 60 -0.34 7.38 -3.09
C TYR A 60 0.04 7.39 -1.61
N ARG A 61 0.00 8.56 -0.94
CA ARG A 61 0.33 8.67 0.48
C ARG A 61 -0.62 7.86 1.36
N MET A 62 -1.91 7.90 1.07
CA MET A 62 -2.92 7.10 1.78
C MET A 62 -2.65 5.60 1.61
N THR A 63 -2.34 5.18 0.39
CA THR A 63 -2.04 3.77 0.06
C THR A 63 -0.78 3.29 0.75
N LEU A 64 0.28 4.12 0.75
CA LEU A 64 1.52 3.82 1.46
C LEU A 64 1.25 3.64 2.96
N ALA A 65 0.55 4.59 3.60
CA ALA A 65 0.24 4.51 5.02
C ALA A 65 -0.63 3.31 5.38
N ALA A 66 -1.64 3.00 4.57
CA ALA A 66 -2.51 1.84 4.78
C ALA A 66 -1.74 0.52 4.59
N ALA A 67 -0.98 0.38 3.50
CA ALA A 67 -0.11 -0.77 3.30
C ALA A 67 0.86 -0.96 4.46
N LEU A 68 1.44 0.15 4.95
CA LEU A 68 2.32 0.13 6.11
C LEU A 68 1.64 -0.47 7.35
N TYR A 69 0.43 -0.01 7.62
CA TYR A 69 -0.35 -0.45 8.76
C TYR A 69 -0.77 -1.92 8.65
N TYR A 70 -1.41 -2.32 7.56
CA TYR A 70 -1.99 -3.67 7.42
C TYR A 70 -0.92 -4.76 7.34
N ILE A 71 0.21 -4.50 6.67
CA ILE A 71 1.34 -5.45 6.64
C ILE A 71 1.93 -5.63 8.04
N TRP A 72 2.13 -4.54 8.78
CA TRP A 72 2.62 -4.61 10.16
C TRP A 72 1.63 -5.29 11.11
N GLN A 73 0.33 -5.02 10.94
CA GLN A 73 -0.72 -5.61 11.75
C GLN A 73 -0.83 -7.12 11.53
N ASP A 74 -0.78 -7.57 10.27
CA ASP A 74 -0.75 -8.99 9.91
C ASP A 74 0.44 -9.70 10.57
N HIS A 75 1.61 -9.05 10.55
CA HIS A 75 2.82 -9.58 11.17
C HIS A 75 2.70 -9.76 12.68
N ARG A 76 2.28 -8.70 13.38
CA ARG A 76 2.44 -8.59 14.83
C ARG A 76 1.24 -9.08 15.61
N ILE A 77 0.03 -8.90 15.08
CA ILE A 77 -1.22 -9.19 15.78
C ILE A 77 -1.77 -10.55 15.33
N PHE A 78 -1.62 -10.89 14.04
CA PHE A 78 -2.28 -12.06 13.48
C PHE A 78 -1.44 -13.33 13.44
N GLN A 79 -0.14 -13.28 13.80
CA GLN A 79 0.77 -14.45 13.92
C GLN A 79 0.30 -15.71 13.15
N GLN A 80 0.23 -15.62 11.82
CA GLN A 80 -0.18 -16.72 10.92
C GLN A 80 -1.65 -17.20 10.97
N LYS A 81 -2.64 -16.36 11.30
CA LYS A 81 -3.95 -16.57 10.63
C LYS A 81 -3.70 -16.41 9.14
N GLU A 82 -4.04 -17.43 8.34
CA GLU A 82 -3.81 -17.49 6.89
C GLU A 82 -4.66 -16.44 6.16
N ARG A 83 -4.34 -15.15 6.34
CA ARG A 83 -4.87 -14.11 5.49
C ARG A 83 -4.17 -14.19 4.14
N SER A 84 -4.98 -14.28 3.11
CA SER A 84 -4.51 -14.20 1.74
C SER A 84 -4.02 -12.79 1.42
N ILE A 85 -3.12 -12.71 0.44
CA ILE A 85 -2.63 -11.43 -0.10
C ILE A 85 -3.81 -10.59 -0.62
N GLU A 86 -4.80 -11.26 -1.20
CA GLU A 86 -6.03 -10.67 -1.73
C GLU A 86 -6.87 -9.99 -0.63
N GLU A 87 -7.02 -10.62 0.52
CA GLU A 87 -7.75 -10.03 1.66
C GLU A 87 -7.08 -8.76 2.17
N ILE A 88 -5.74 -8.78 2.31
CA ILE A 88 -4.99 -7.61 2.78
C ILE A 88 -5.12 -6.46 1.78
N ILE A 89 -4.99 -6.72 0.49
CA ILE A 89 -5.15 -5.71 -0.55
C ILE A 89 -6.57 -5.14 -0.54
N LYS A 90 -7.58 -5.99 -0.38
CA LYS A 90 -8.98 -5.58 -0.33
C LYS A 90 -9.24 -4.66 0.87
N GLU A 91 -8.75 -5.02 2.06
CA GLU A 91 -8.88 -4.17 3.26
C GLU A 91 -8.22 -2.80 3.04
N ILE A 92 -7.01 -2.78 2.46
CA ILE A 92 -6.30 -1.53 2.12
C ILE A 92 -7.11 -0.66 1.16
N ILE A 93 -7.61 -1.23 0.06
CA ILE A 93 -8.40 -0.49 -0.94
C ILE A 93 -9.69 0.04 -0.32
N GLN A 94 -10.41 -0.78 0.45
CA GLN A 94 -11.63 -0.36 1.14
C GLN A 94 -11.38 0.80 2.11
N GLU A 95 -10.30 0.75 2.88
CA GLU A 95 -9.93 1.83 3.79
C GLU A 95 -9.65 3.13 3.02
N ILE A 96 -8.96 3.06 1.87
CA ILE A 96 -8.71 4.22 1.03
C ILE A 96 -10.02 4.78 0.49
N HIS A 97 -10.92 3.94 -0.05
CA HIS A 97 -12.24 4.38 -0.52
C HIS A 97 -13.06 5.04 0.59
N CYS A 98 -13.12 4.44 1.78
CA CYS A 98 -13.82 4.99 2.94
C CYS A 98 -13.28 6.37 3.30
N ARG A 99 -11.96 6.51 3.45
CA ARG A 99 -11.31 7.78 3.79
C ARG A 99 -11.45 8.83 2.69
N SER A 100 -11.36 8.43 1.42
CA SER A 100 -11.52 9.33 0.28
C SER A 100 -12.96 9.78 0.08
N SER A 101 -13.96 9.01 0.50
CA SER A 101 -15.37 9.41 0.42
C SER A 101 -15.68 10.64 1.28
N MET A 102 -14.89 10.86 2.34
CA MET A 102 -14.98 12.04 3.21
C MET A 102 -14.40 13.31 2.58
N ASN A 103 -13.73 13.21 1.42
CA ASN A 103 -13.19 14.33 0.66
C ASN A 103 -13.73 14.33 -0.78
N PRO A 104 -14.64 15.26 -1.15
CA PRO A 104 -15.32 15.26 -2.46
C PRO A 104 -14.38 15.25 -3.68
N ARG A 105 -13.18 15.84 -3.54
CA ARG A 105 -12.18 15.86 -4.61
C ARG A 105 -11.56 14.48 -4.83
N LEU A 106 -11.29 13.75 -3.74
CA LEU A 106 -10.75 12.40 -3.79
C LEU A 106 -11.82 11.38 -4.19
N ALA A 107 -13.05 11.53 -3.69
CA ALA A 107 -14.18 10.66 -4.02
C ALA A 107 -14.37 10.54 -5.55
N SER A 108 -14.25 11.65 -6.28
CA SER A 108 -14.36 11.68 -7.75
C SER A 108 -13.21 10.95 -8.46
N ALA A 109 -12.00 10.98 -7.91
CA ALA A 109 -10.86 10.26 -8.49
C ALA A 109 -10.90 8.76 -8.15
N MET A 110 -11.36 8.40 -6.96
CA MET A 110 -11.53 7.01 -6.55
C MET A 110 -12.55 6.28 -7.42
N HIS A 111 -13.56 6.97 -7.96
CA HIS A 111 -14.49 6.38 -8.93
C HIS A 111 -13.80 5.95 -10.24
N LYS A 112 -12.68 6.59 -10.61
CA LYS A 112 -11.86 6.22 -11.78
C LYS A 112 -10.88 5.09 -11.47
N LEU A 113 -10.46 4.98 -10.21
CA LEU A 113 -9.62 3.90 -9.69
C LEU A 113 -10.44 2.69 -9.21
N ASN A 114 -11.73 2.65 -9.53
CA ASN A 114 -12.65 1.60 -9.15
C ASN A 114 -12.42 0.34 -10.01
N PHE A 115 -11.20 -0.18 -9.94
CA PHE A 115 -10.76 -1.43 -10.52
C PHE A 115 -10.55 -2.43 -9.38
N TYR A 116 -11.66 -2.86 -8.80
CA TYR A 116 -11.75 -4.19 -8.23
C TYR A 116 -13.17 -4.70 -8.46
N PRO A 117 -13.37 -5.94 -8.93
CA PRO A 117 -14.69 -6.54 -9.13
C PRO A 117 -15.51 -6.61 -7.84
#